data_AF-A0A7V6G9T4-F1
#
_entry.id   AF-A0A7V6G9T4-F1
#
_cell.length_a   1.000
_cell.length_b   1.000
_cell.length_c   1.000
_cell.angle_alpha   90.00
_cell.angle_beta   90.00
_cell.angle_gamma   90.00
#
_symmetry.space_group_name_H-M   'P 1'
#
loop_
_entity.id
_entity.type
_entity.pdbx_description
1 polymer ?
#
loop_
_entity_poly.entity_id
_entity_poly.type
_entity_poly.pdbx_seq_one_letter_code
_entity_poly.pdbx_strand_id
1 'polypeptide(L)'
;MYLTDEEKEMLAGAYGAGTALAMKIQVAVGECFDAKHMVEISKVHVALSNQEADLWFVEKLLKAGAYCRIAPTVNPGFNLEFCREHLSISPKDEELMERTRNAYREIGATLTFSCTPYLEANVPRFGEIISYSETSATAYVNSVIGARTNRESVQSSLCAAITGRVPEYGYLLKENRLGNILVDVQADIKDDFDYQLLGYCAKKIGPGVPVFVGLPSNPSQEALINLGAQLNTIGAYAIYHIVGVTPEAPTMEAALGNKKPDRTVVITNQDLADIQKSISRPKGKISFAMFGCPHFTINQVKEIAQMVKGKKLAAEMWILTSSLTKELADRMGLKKVIESSGGHILDNTCIDQPCWHHLEGKVGVTDSPKCAYYTKRRGLEFVIRDLRTCVEAALKGEIS
;
A
#
# COMPACT_ATOMS: atom_id res chain seq x y z
N MET A 1 -2.58 -29.69 -11.16
CA MET A 1 -3.59 -29.02 -10.31
C MET A 1 -4.92 -29.77 -10.40
N TYR A 2 -5.62 -29.94 -9.29
CA TYR A 2 -6.96 -30.54 -9.23
C TYR A 2 -8.00 -29.44 -9.19
N LEU A 3 -8.82 -29.36 -10.24
CA LEU A 3 -9.90 -28.39 -10.37
C LEU A 3 -11.24 -29.02 -9.99
N THR A 4 -12.11 -28.23 -9.34
CA THR A 4 -13.53 -28.57 -9.16
C THR A 4 -14.25 -28.56 -10.51
N ASP A 5 -15.47 -29.10 -10.57
CA ASP A 5 -16.23 -29.11 -11.83
C ASP A 5 -16.59 -27.69 -12.30
N GLU A 6 -16.93 -26.79 -11.37
CA GLU A 6 -17.16 -25.36 -11.68
C GLU A 6 -15.90 -24.71 -12.27
N GLU A 7 -14.72 -24.98 -11.71
CA GLU A 7 -13.44 -24.45 -12.20
C GLU A 7 -13.07 -24.99 -13.59
N LYS A 8 -13.38 -26.26 -13.88
CA LYS A 8 -13.23 -26.84 -15.22
C LYS A 8 -14.19 -26.19 -16.20
N GLU A 9 -15.43 -25.95 -15.80
CA GLU A 9 -16.45 -25.27 -16.62
C GLU A 9 -16.06 -23.82 -16.91
N MET A 10 -15.53 -23.09 -15.93
CA MET A 10 -14.92 -21.76 -16.13
C MET A 10 -13.81 -21.83 -17.18
N LEU A 11 -12.86 -22.76 -17.02
CA LEU A 11 -11.73 -22.92 -17.93
C LEU A 11 -12.17 -23.32 -19.35
N ALA A 12 -13.22 -24.14 -19.48
CA ALA A 12 -13.80 -24.57 -20.75
C ALA A 12 -14.66 -23.49 -21.43
N GLY A 13 -14.97 -22.37 -20.75
CA GLY A 13 -15.72 -21.26 -21.32
C GLY A 13 -17.23 -21.30 -21.12
N ALA A 14 -17.74 -22.18 -20.24
CA ALA A 14 -19.17 -22.20 -19.89
C ALA A 14 -19.66 -20.87 -19.29
N TYR A 15 -18.74 -20.10 -18.67
CA TYR A 15 -18.98 -18.78 -18.08
C TYR A 15 -18.48 -17.62 -18.96
N GLY A 16 -18.33 -17.85 -20.26
CA GLY A 16 -17.87 -16.85 -21.23
C GLY A 16 -16.34 -16.78 -21.40
N ALA A 17 -15.92 -16.21 -22.53
CA ALA A 17 -14.51 -16.20 -22.95
C ALA A 17 -13.61 -15.39 -21.99
N GLY A 18 -14.12 -14.30 -21.41
CA GLY A 18 -13.41 -13.49 -20.44
C GLY A 18 -13.11 -14.25 -19.13
N THR A 19 -14.09 -14.97 -18.61
CA THR A 19 -13.93 -15.84 -17.43
C THR A 19 -12.95 -16.98 -17.71
N ALA A 20 -13.04 -17.61 -18.89
CA ALA A 20 -12.08 -18.65 -19.29
C ALA A 20 -10.65 -18.14 -19.37
N LEU A 21 -10.45 -16.94 -19.91
CA LEU A 21 -9.12 -16.30 -19.95
C LEU A 21 -8.60 -16.01 -18.53
N ALA A 22 -9.44 -15.46 -17.64
CA ALA A 22 -9.08 -15.20 -16.25
C ALA A 22 -8.72 -16.50 -15.50
N MET A 23 -9.54 -17.55 -15.66
CA MET A 23 -9.30 -18.85 -15.04
C MET A 23 -8.02 -19.50 -15.59
N LYS A 24 -7.77 -19.41 -16.89
CA LYS A 24 -6.52 -19.90 -17.50
C LYS A 24 -5.28 -19.25 -16.89
N ILE A 25 -5.34 -17.94 -16.61
CA ILE A 25 -4.24 -17.23 -15.94
C ILE A 25 -4.06 -17.74 -14.52
N GLN A 26 -5.14 -17.94 -13.76
CA GLN A 26 -5.04 -18.47 -12.39
C GLN A 26 -4.47 -19.89 -12.34
N VAL A 27 -4.90 -20.76 -13.26
CA VAL A 27 -4.34 -22.11 -13.40
C VAL A 27 -2.85 -22.03 -13.70
N ALA A 28 -2.43 -21.19 -14.65
CA ALA A 28 -1.01 -21.03 -14.98
C ALA A 28 -0.18 -20.51 -13.79
N VAL A 29 -0.72 -19.58 -12.99
CA VAL A 29 -0.06 -19.12 -11.75
C VAL A 29 0.09 -20.28 -10.78
N GLY A 30 -0.97 -21.04 -10.53
CA GLY A 30 -0.87 -22.16 -9.59
C GLY A 30 0.01 -23.29 -10.10
N GLU A 31 0.07 -23.56 -11.41
CA GLU A 31 1.05 -24.49 -11.98
C GLU A 31 2.48 -24.00 -11.77
N CYS A 32 2.74 -22.69 -11.91
CA CYS A 32 4.05 -22.11 -11.66
C CYS A 32 4.52 -22.23 -10.20
N PHE A 33 3.57 -22.28 -9.25
CA PHE A 33 3.84 -22.40 -7.82
C PHE A 33 3.50 -23.78 -7.24
N ASP A 34 3.32 -24.79 -8.09
CA ASP A 34 2.99 -26.16 -7.69
C ASP A 34 1.74 -26.29 -6.79
N ALA A 35 0.79 -25.37 -6.94
CA ALA A 35 -0.47 -25.37 -6.23
C ALA A 35 -1.29 -26.61 -6.60
N LYS A 36 -1.71 -27.36 -5.58
CA LYS A 36 -2.51 -28.57 -5.79
C LYS A 36 -3.96 -28.25 -6.12
N HIS A 37 -4.50 -27.20 -5.50
CA HIS A 37 -5.91 -26.84 -5.56
C HIS A 37 -6.07 -25.33 -5.81
N MET A 38 -7.28 -24.97 -6.21
CA MET A 38 -7.77 -23.59 -6.14
C MET A 38 -8.60 -23.44 -4.86
N VAL A 39 -8.69 -22.24 -4.33
CA VAL A 39 -9.51 -21.91 -3.16
C VAL A 39 -10.41 -20.73 -3.45
N GLU A 40 -11.58 -20.74 -2.82
CA GLU A 40 -12.50 -19.62 -2.87
C GLU A 40 -11.92 -18.42 -2.10
N ILE A 41 -12.18 -17.23 -2.60
CA ILE A 41 -11.86 -15.98 -1.92
C ILE A 41 -13.11 -15.16 -1.68
N SER A 42 -13.07 -14.23 -0.74
CA SER A 42 -14.21 -13.36 -0.42
C SER A 42 -14.01 -11.89 -0.74
N LYS A 43 -12.75 -11.44 -0.90
CA LYS A 43 -12.38 -10.04 -1.10
C LYS A 43 -11.24 -9.90 -2.09
N VAL A 44 -11.33 -8.86 -2.91
CA VAL A 44 -10.28 -8.51 -3.86
C VAL A 44 -9.96 -7.02 -3.79
N HIS A 45 -8.67 -6.71 -3.86
CA HIS A 45 -8.19 -5.37 -4.08
C HIS A 45 -7.19 -5.32 -5.23
N VAL A 46 -7.49 -4.54 -6.26
CA VAL A 46 -6.67 -4.41 -7.46
C VAL A 46 -5.87 -3.12 -7.42
N ALA A 47 -4.55 -3.24 -7.52
CA ALA A 47 -3.60 -2.14 -7.51
C ALA A 47 -3.55 -1.36 -8.85
N LEU A 48 -4.73 -1.07 -9.38
CA LEU A 48 -5.03 -0.10 -10.43
C LEU A 48 -4.12 1.14 -10.30
N SER A 49 -3.22 1.34 -11.26
CA SER A 49 -2.30 2.49 -11.28
C SER A 49 -2.40 3.32 -12.56
N ASN A 50 -3.54 3.22 -13.26
CA ASN A 50 -3.83 3.89 -14.55
C ASN A 50 -2.69 3.78 -15.58
N GLN A 51 -1.94 2.68 -15.53
CA GLN A 51 -0.90 2.37 -16.51
C GLN A 51 -1.52 1.70 -17.74
N GLU A 52 -0.94 1.97 -18.91
CA GLU A 52 -1.46 1.48 -20.20
C GLU A 52 -1.61 -0.05 -20.23
N ALA A 53 -0.69 -0.80 -19.62
CA ALA A 53 -0.75 -2.26 -19.55
C ALA A 53 -1.92 -2.76 -18.70
N ASP A 54 -2.19 -2.12 -17.56
CA ASP A 54 -3.32 -2.46 -16.68
C ASP A 54 -4.65 -2.15 -17.37
N LEU A 55 -4.76 -1.00 -18.03
CA LEU A 55 -5.93 -0.60 -18.81
C LEU A 55 -6.20 -1.59 -19.96
N TRP A 56 -5.17 -1.90 -20.74
CA TRP A 56 -5.30 -2.85 -21.85
C TRP A 56 -5.83 -4.20 -21.38
N PHE A 57 -5.37 -4.68 -20.23
CA PHE A 57 -5.78 -5.98 -19.70
C PHE A 57 -7.25 -6.00 -19.27
N VAL A 58 -7.73 -4.98 -18.54
CA VAL A 58 -9.15 -4.88 -18.17
C VAL A 58 -10.05 -4.71 -19.39
N GLU A 59 -9.66 -3.88 -20.37
CA GLU A 59 -10.41 -3.71 -21.63
C GLU A 59 -10.47 -5.01 -22.44
N LYS A 60 -9.39 -5.80 -22.43
CA LYS A 60 -9.36 -7.11 -23.09
C LYS A 60 -10.33 -8.10 -22.45
N LEU A 61 -10.39 -8.13 -21.11
CA LEU A 61 -11.33 -8.97 -20.38
C LEU A 61 -12.79 -8.54 -20.62
N LEU A 62 -13.07 -7.23 -20.61
CA LEU A 62 -14.38 -6.66 -20.95
C LEU A 62 -14.84 -7.01 -22.36
N LYS A 63 -13.97 -6.84 -23.37
CA LYS A 63 -14.27 -7.23 -24.75
C LYS A 63 -14.59 -8.72 -24.90
N ALA A 64 -14.08 -9.55 -23.99
CA ALA A 64 -14.37 -10.98 -23.92
C ALA A 64 -15.59 -11.31 -23.03
N GLY A 65 -16.33 -10.30 -22.55
CA GLY A 65 -17.55 -10.45 -21.75
C GLY A 65 -17.31 -10.78 -20.27
N ALA A 66 -16.12 -10.52 -19.74
CA ALA A 66 -15.85 -10.74 -18.31
C ALA A 66 -16.63 -9.77 -17.41
N TYR A 67 -17.00 -10.24 -16.23
CA TYR A 67 -17.54 -9.43 -15.15
C TYR A 67 -16.99 -9.95 -13.81
N CYS A 68 -16.72 -9.07 -12.85
CA CYS A 68 -16.21 -9.46 -11.55
C CYS A 68 -17.31 -10.13 -10.72
N ARG A 69 -17.14 -11.42 -10.43
CA ARG A 69 -17.99 -12.15 -9.47
C ARG A 69 -17.86 -11.57 -8.05
N ILE A 70 -16.66 -11.13 -7.68
CA ILE A 70 -16.37 -10.43 -6.44
C ILE A 70 -15.95 -9.02 -6.81
N ALA A 71 -16.77 -8.02 -6.48
CA ALA A 71 -16.48 -6.63 -6.80
C ALA A 71 -15.16 -6.18 -6.14
N PRO A 72 -14.08 -5.94 -6.92
CA PRO A 72 -12.82 -5.51 -6.33
C PRO A 72 -12.91 -4.06 -5.89
N THR A 73 -12.23 -3.72 -4.80
CA THR A 73 -11.81 -2.33 -4.55
C THR A 73 -10.54 -2.03 -5.35
N VAL A 74 -10.21 -0.75 -5.52
CA VAL A 74 -9.12 -0.34 -6.41
C VAL A 74 -8.20 0.72 -5.82
N ASN A 75 -6.93 0.66 -6.20
CA ASN A 75 -5.92 1.67 -5.88
C ASN A 75 -6.19 3.01 -6.56
N PRO A 76 -5.59 4.10 -6.04
CA PRO A 76 -5.68 5.41 -6.67
C PRO A 76 -4.85 5.50 -7.96
N GLY A 77 -5.49 6.06 -8.99
CA GLY A 77 -4.79 6.81 -10.03
C GLY A 77 -4.53 8.22 -9.53
N PHE A 78 -5.12 9.22 -10.21
CA PHE A 78 -5.20 10.59 -9.73
C PHE A 78 -6.64 11.12 -9.80
N ASN A 79 -6.98 12.08 -8.93
CA ASN A 79 -8.27 12.76 -8.94
C ASN A 79 -8.37 13.63 -10.19
N LEU A 80 -9.12 13.14 -11.18
CA LEU A 80 -9.20 13.73 -12.51
C LEU A 80 -9.83 15.11 -12.48
N GLU A 81 -10.92 15.28 -11.72
CA GLU A 81 -11.63 16.54 -11.59
C GLU A 81 -10.75 17.61 -10.94
N PHE A 82 -10.10 17.29 -9.82
CA PHE A 82 -9.17 18.21 -9.17
C PHE A 82 -8.01 18.58 -10.08
N CYS A 83 -7.44 17.59 -10.78
CA CYS A 83 -6.30 17.84 -11.66
C CYS A 83 -6.67 18.72 -12.86
N ARG A 84 -7.88 18.59 -13.43
CA ARG A 84 -8.38 19.48 -14.50
C ARG A 84 -8.51 20.93 -14.05
N GLU A 85 -8.97 21.14 -12.81
CA GLU A 85 -9.27 22.47 -12.30
C GLU A 85 -8.05 23.19 -11.73
N HIS A 86 -7.15 22.46 -11.07
CA HIS A 86 -6.10 23.06 -10.25
C HIS A 86 -4.68 22.70 -10.66
N LEU A 87 -4.49 21.63 -11.43
CA LEU A 87 -3.17 21.20 -11.91
C LEU A 87 -3.13 21.25 -13.44
N SER A 88 -1.94 21.03 -14.00
CA SER A 88 -1.81 20.78 -15.44
C SER A 88 -1.70 19.26 -15.64
N ILE A 89 -2.52 18.72 -16.53
CA ILE A 89 -2.45 17.31 -16.95
C ILE A 89 -2.45 17.26 -18.47
N SER A 90 -1.69 16.31 -19.03
CA SER A 90 -1.69 16.15 -20.48
C SER A 90 -3.03 15.56 -20.92
N PRO A 91 -3.53 15.90 -22.13
CA PRO A 91 -4.74 15.27 -22.68
C PRO A 91 -4.63 13.74 -22.74
N LYS A 92 -3.41 13.22 -22.93
CA LYS A 92 -3.14 11.78 -22.92
C LYS A 92 -3.38 11.16 -21.55
N ASP A 93 -2.86 11.76 -20.48
CA ASP A 93 -3.04 11.25 -19.11
C ASP A 93 -4.51 11.36 -18.69
N GLU A 94 -5.18 12.43 -19.10
CA GLU A 94 -6.61 12.64 -18.86
C GLU A 94 -7.45 11.54 -19.52
N GLU A 95 -7.24 11.27 -20.82
CA GLU A 95 -7.92 10.20 -21.55
C GLU A 95 -7.64 8.83 -20.91
N LEU A 96 -6.39 8.57 -20.54
CA LEU A 96 -5.96 7.31 -19.94
C LEU A 96 -6.67 7.07 -18.60
N MET A 97 -6.76 8.08 -17.74
CA MET A 97 -7.44 7.97 -16.45
C MET A 97 -8.96 7.82 -16.61
N GLU A 98 -9.58 8.56 -17.54
CA GLU A 98 -11.01 8.46 -17.84
C GLU A 98 -11.39 7.06 -18.35
N ARG A 99 -10.63 6.53 -19.32
CA ARG A 99 -10.80 5.15 -19.83
C ARG A 99 -10.60 4.11 -18.75
N THR A 100 -9.60 4.29 -17.89
CA THR A 100 -9.35 3.41 -16.76
C THR A 100 -10.52 3.38 -15.79
N ARG A 101 -11.05 4.55 -15.41
CA ARG A 101 -12.24 4.65 -14.55
C ARG A 101 -13.44 3.93 -15.17
N ASN A 102 -13.68 4.14 -16.46
CA ASN A 102 -14.80 3.52 -17.18
C ASN A 102 -14.65 2.00 -17.25
N ALA A 103 -13.47 1.49 -17.62
CA ALA A 103 -13.22 0.05 -17.70
C ALA A 103 -13.39 -0.65 -16.34
N TYR A 104 -12.85 -0.08 -15.26
CA TYR A 104 -13.03 -0.67 -13.93
C TYR A 104 -14.48 -0.56 -13.43
N ARG A 105 -15.22 0.51 -13.77
CA ARG A 105 -16.66 0.60 -13.49
C ARG A 105 -17.45 -0.49 -14.22
N GLU A 106 -17.20 -0.65 -15.52
CA GLU A 106 -17.90 -1.61 -16.37
C GLU A 106 -17.63 -3.07 -15.97
N ILE A 107 -16.40 -3.39 -15.55
CA ILE A 107 -16.06 -4.76 -15.13
C ILE A 107 -16.62 -5.12 -13.74
N GLY A 108 -17.22 -4.16 -13.02
CA GLY A 108 -17.88 -4.38 -11.74
C GLY A 108 -17.03 -4.02 -10.51
N ALA A 109 -16.05 -3.13 -10.63
CA ALA A 109 -15.25 -2.67 -9.50
C ALA A 109 -15.97 -1.62 -8.64
N THR A 110 -15.69 -1.65 -7.33
CA THR A 110 -15.99 -0.55 -6.41
C THR A 110 -14.83 0.45 -6.47
N LEU A 111 -15.09 1.62 -7.04
CA LEU A 111 -14.07 2.64 -7.34
C LEU A 111 -13.62 3.44 -6.10
N THR A 112 -13.02 2.76 -5.12
CA THR A 112 -12.55 3.34 -3.86
C THR A 112 -11.31 4.23 -4.00
N PHE A 113 -10.49 3.99 -5.02
CA PHE A 113 -9.23 4.68 -5.29
C PHE A 113 -8.38 4.94 -4.04
N SER A 114 -8.12 3.89 -3.26
CA SER A 114 -7.37 3.95 -2.00
C SER A 114 -6.36 2.82 -1.91
N CYS A 115 -5.14 3.13 -1.46
CA CYS A 115 -4.09 2.15 -1.20
C CYS A 115 -4.12 1.56 0.21
N THR A 116 -5.09 1.98 1.04
CA THR A 116 -5.34 1.47 2.39
C THR A 116 -6.74 0.87 2.52
N PRO A 117 -7.17 0.00 1.58
CA PRO A 117 -8.55 -0.50 1.50
C PRO A 117 -8.98 -1.27 2.76
N TYR A 118 -8.00 -1.86 3.46
CA TYR A 118 -8.17 -2.65 4.68
C TYR A 118 -8.52 -1.83 5.92
N LEU A 119 -8.56 -0.51 5.83
CA LEU A 119 -8.98 0.37 6.93
C LEU A 119 -10.49 0.63 6.94
N GLU A 120 -11.13 0.67 5.78
CA GLU A 120 -12.49 1.21 5.66
C GLU A 120 -13.38 0.38 4.72
N ALA A 121 -13.03 0.31 3.42
CA ALA A 121 -13.94 -0.18 2.39
C ALA A 121 -13.84 -1.68 2.08
N ASN A 122 -12.70 -2.32 2.40
CA ASN A 122 -12.46 -3.72 2.14
C ASN A 122 -11.65 -4.32 3.30
N VAL A 123 -12.28 -4.41 4.47
CA VAL A 123 -11.63 -4.93 5.68
C VAL A 123 -11.81 -6.46 5.73
N PRO A 124 -10.73 -7.26 5.70
CA PRO A 124 -10.82 -8.71 5.84
C PRO A 124 -10.91 -9.16 7.30
N ARG A 125 -11.26 -10.42 7.51
CA ARG A 125 -11.27 -11.10 8.81
C ARG A 125 -10.00 -11.94 9.00
N PHE A 126 -9.67 -12.24 10.25
CA PHE A 126 -8.60 -13.18 10.57
C PHE A 126 -8.85 -14.54 9.88
N GLY A 127 -7.81 -15.08 9.22
CA GLY A 127 -7.86 -16.34 8.46
C GLY A 127 -8.58 -16.29 7.11
N GLU A 128 -9.20 -15.16 6.75
CA GLU A 128 -9.94 -15.02 5.49
C GLU A 128 -8.98 -15.03 4.30
N ILE A 129 -9.28 -15.84 3.28
CA ILE A 129 -8.49 -15.91 2.04
C ILE A 129 -8.98 -14.82 1.08
N ILE A 130 -8.05 -13.95 0.68
CA ILE A 130 -8.32 -12.75 -0.13
C ILE A 130 -7.24 -12.59 -1.21
N SER A 131 -7.48 -11.71 -2.19
CA SER A 131 -6.51 -11.40 -3.25
C SER A 131 -6.21 -9.91 -3.31
N TYR A 132 -5.09 -9.49 -2.73
CA TYR A 132 -4.69 -8.07 -2.66
C TYR A 132 -3.37 -7.85 -3.39
N SER A 133 -3.38 -7.00 -4.42
CA SER A 133 -2.17 -6.68 -5.19
C SER A 133 -1.49 -5.36 -4.81
N GLU A 134 -2.02 -4.60 -3.83
CA GLU A 134 -1.31 -3.43 -3.31
C GLU A 134 -0.25 -3.86 -2.31
N THR A 135 0.98 -3.50 -2.61
CA THR A 135 2.21 -3.89 -1.94
C THR A 135 2.20 -3.70 -0.41
N SER A 136 1.81 -2.53 0.11
CA SER A 136 1.73 -2.33 1.57
C SER A 136 0.54 -3.03 2.23
N ALA A 137 -0.57 -3.17 1.50
CA ALA A 137 -1.79 -3.80 1.96
C ALA A 137 -1.58 -5.29 2.15
N THR A 138 -0.87 -5.98 1.25
CA THR A 138 -0.51 -7.39 1.41
C THR A 138 0.18 -7.65 2.75
N ALA A 139 1.19 -6.83 3.11
CA ALA A 139 1.91 -6.98 4.37
C ALA A 139 1.02 -6.73 5.58
N TYR A 140 0.19 -5.69 5.54
CA TYR A 140 -0.71 -5.34 6.65
C TYR A 140 -1.79 -6.41 6.86
N VAL A 141 -2.48 -6.85 5.80
CA VAL A 141 -3.57 -7.84 5.95
C VAL A 141 -3.05 -9.19 6.41
N ASN A 142 -1.85 -9.61 5.96
CA ASN A 142 -1.23 -10.84 6.42
C ASN A 142 -0.78 -10.75 7.88
N SER A 143 -0.12 -9.66 8.25
CA SER A 143 0.60 -9.55 9.53
C SER A 143 -0.28 -9.01 10.65
N VAL A 144 -1.04 -7.95 10.38
CA VAL A 144 -1.80 -7.20 11.41
C VAL A 144 -3.21 -7.74 11.55
N ILE A 145 -3.87 -8.06 10.43
CA ILE A 145 -5.23 -8.62 10.45
C ILE A 145 -5.20 -10.16 10.58
N GLY A 146 -4.16 -10.80 10.04
CA GLY A 146 -4.07 -12.26 9.96
C GLY A 146 -4.94 -12.88 8.87
N ALA A 147 -5.38 -12.10 7.88
CA ALA A 147 -5.95 -12.61 6.64
C ALA A 147 -4.85 -13.29 5.81
N ARG A 148 -5.22 -13.98 4.73
CA ARG A 148 -4.29 -14.76 3.91
C ARG A 148 -4.35 -14.32 2.46
N THR A 149 -3.23 -13.82 1.97
CA THR A 149 -3.02 -13.46 0.55
C THR A 149 -1.57 -13.66 0.19
N ASN A 150 -1.30 -14.01 -1.07
CA ASN A 150 0.03 -13.88 -1.62
C ASN A 150 0.29 -12.44 -2.06
N ARG A 151 1.52 -12.18 -2.52
CA ARG A 151 1.86 -10.93 -3.20
C ARG A 151 1.33 -11.02 -4.64
N GLU A 152 0.08 -10.65 -4.81
CA GLU A 152 -0.61 -10.71 -6.09
C GLU A 152 -0.16 -9.59 -7.03
N SER A 153 -0.27 -9.83 -8.35
CA SER A 153 -0.17 -8.77 -9.34
C SER A 153 -1.54 -8.14 -9.61
N VAL A 154 -1.55 -6.99 -10.29
CA VAL A 154 -2.79 -6.36 -10.75
C VAL A 154 -3.61 -7.35 -11.59
N GLN A 155 -2.94 -8.10 -12.47
CA GLN A 155 -3.56 -9.05 -13.38
C GLN A 155 -4.10 -10.27 -12.63
N SER A 156 -3.34 -10.88 -11.72
CA SER A 156 -3.80 -12.05 -10.96
C SER A 156 -4.95 -11.68 -10.03
N SER A 157 -4.91 -10.51 -9.38
CA SER A 157 -6.02 -10.04 -8.55
C SER A 157 -7.27 -9.74 -9.36
N LEU A 158 -7.16 -9.13 -10.54
CA LEU A 158 -8.33 -8.91 -11.40
C LEU A 158 -8.92 -10.25 -11.89
N CYS A 159 -8.07 -11.22 -12.23
CA CYS A 159 -8.53 -12.57 -12.56
C CYS A 159 -9.24 -13.22 -11.36
N ALA A 160 -8.73 -13.04 -10.14
CA ALA A 160 -9.34 -13.52 -8.91
C ALA A 160 -10.73 -12.91 -8.66
N ALA A 161 -10.92 -11.62 -8.98
CA ALA A 161 -12.23 -10.98 -8.90
C ALA A 161 -13.25 -11.59 -9.87
N ILE A 162 -12.82 -11.95 -11.08
CA ILE A 162 -13.67 -12.56 -12.11
C ILE A 162 -14.02 -14.00 -11.75
N THR A 163 -13.03 -14.80 -11.34
CA THR A 163 -13.24 -16.23 -11.06
C THR A 163 -13.80 -16.49 -9.66
N GLY A 164 -13.52 -15.60 -8.69
CA GLY A 164 -13.72 -15.89 -7.27
C GLY A 164 -12.76 -16.96 -6.72
N ARG A 165 -11.63 -17.16 -7.39
CA ARG A 165 -10.66 -18.22 -7.10
C ARG A 165 -9.22 -17.71 -7.14
N VAL A 166 -8.39 -18.24 -6.26
CA VAL A 166 -6.91 -18.14 -6.33
C VAL A 166 -6.31 -19.53 -6.15
N PRO A 167 -5.12 -19.81 -6.71
CA PRO A 167 -4.41 -21.05 -6.42
C PRO A 167 -3.93 -21.09 -4.96
N GLU A 168 -4.00 -22.27 -4.34
CA GLU A 168 -3.59 -22.51 -2.96
C GLU A 168 -2.07 -22.71 -2.86
N TYR A 169 -1.32 -21.62 -2.68
CA TYR A 169 0.13 -21.64 -2.53
C TYR A 169 0.64 -20.55 -1.59
N GLY A 170 1.95 -20.57 -1.31
CA GLY A 170 2.63 -19.47 -0.63
C GLY A 170 2.06 -19.22 0.77
N TYR A 171 1.72 -17.97 1.07
CA TYR A 171 1.23 -17.52 2.37
C TYR A 171 -0.25 -17.83 2.63
N LEU A 172 -0.91 -18.57 1.73
CA LEU A 172 -2.19 -19.21 2.04
C LEU A 172 -1.99 -20.46 2.91
N LEU A 173 -0.81 -21.09 2.82
CA LEU A 173 -0.43 -22.27 3.57
C LEU A 173 0.16 -21.86 4.92
N LYS A 174 -0.32 -22.50 6.01
CA LYS A 174 0.05 -22.13 7.39
C LYS A 174 1.55 -22.29 7.64
N GLU A 175 2.15 -23.34 7.12
CA GLU A 175 3.55 -23.69 7.26
C GLU A 175 4.49 -22.61 6.68
N ASN A 176 4.08 -21.93 5.61
CA ASN A 176 4.87 -20.90 4.94
C ASN A 176 4.78 -19.54 5.64
N ARG A 177 3.86 -19.39 6.59
CA ARG A 177 3.66 -18.16 7.37
C ARG A 177 4.52 -18.14 8.64
N LEU A 178 5.11 -19.27 9.02
CA LEU A 178 5.97 -19.36 10.19
C LEU A 178 7.24 -18.54 9.98
N GLY A 179 7.61 -17.79 11.02
CA GLY A 179 8.84 -17.03 11.09
C GLY A 179 10.08 -17.90 11.04
N ASN A 180 11.13 -17.37 10.41
CA ASN A 180 12.45 -18.01 10.38
C ASN A 180 13.62 -17.04 10.56
N ILE A 181 13.36 -15.73 10.64
CA ILE A 181 14.36 -14.73 10.99
C ILE A 181 13.93 -14.06 12.28
N LEU A 182 14.77 -14.11 13.30
CA LEU A 182 14.55 -13.30 14.50
C LEU A 182 15.15 -11.91 14.28
N VAL A 183 14.35 -10.87 14.42
CA VAL A 183 14.79 -9.47 14.38
C VAL A 183 14.75 -8.91 15.80
N ASP A 184 15.92 -8.80 16.41
CA ASP A 184 16.10 -8.25 17.75
C ASP A 184 16.27 -6.73 17.66
N VAL A 185 15.20 -5.99 17.98
CA VAL A 185 15.20 -4.53 17.93
C VAL A 185 15.71 -3.99 19.25
N GLN A 186 16.96 -3.54 19.25
CA GLN A 186 17.62 -2.84 20.35
C GLN A 186 17.63 -1.32 20.15
N ALA A 187 17.09 -0.85 19.02
CA ALA A 187 16.85 0.57 18.77
C ALA A 187 15.72 1.10 19.66
N ASP A 188 15.81 2.39 19.99
CA ASP A 188 14.83 3.13 20.79
C ASP A 188 13.71 3.63 19.87
N ILE A 189 12.65 2.82 19.72
CA ILE A 189 11.50 3.09 18.85
C ILE A 189 10.49 3.97 19.60
N LYS A 190 10.36 5.23 19.17
CA LYS A 190 9.62 6.28 19.89
C LYS A 190 8.29 6.65 19.23
N ASP A 191 8.26 6.62 17.91
CA ASP A 191 7.14 7.11 17.12
C ASP A 191 6.94 6.30 15.83
N ASP A 192 5.89 6.66 15.08
CA ASP A 192 5.51 5.99 13.84
C ASP A 192 6.57 6.11 12.73
N PHE A 193 7.44 7.14 12.80
CA PHE A 193 8.50 7.35 11.82
C PHE A 193 9.66 6.37 12.04
N ASP A 194 9.96 5.99 13.28
CA ASP A 194 10.96 4.94 13.55
C ASP A 194 10.56 3.59 12.94
N TYR A 195 9.27 3.28 12.85
CA TYR A 195 8.78 2.09 12.13
C TYR A 195 9.01 2.16 10.62
N GLN A 196 9.01 3.36 10.02
CA GLN A 196 9.42 3.53 8.62
C GLN A 196 10.90 3.13 8.47
N LEU A 197 11.78 3.69 9.31
CA LEU A 197 13.21 3.43 9.25
C LEU A 197 13.52 1.95 9.51
N LEU A 198 12.86 1.34 10.50
CA LEU A 198 12.98 -0.07 10.83
C LEU A 198 12.61 -0.96 9.67
N GLY A 199 11.47 -0.70 9.00
CA GLY A 199 11.10 -1.48 7.82
C GLY A 199 12.07 -1.29 6.65
N TYR A 200 12.68 -0.11 6.52
CA TYR A 200 13.69 0.16 5.51
C TYR A 200 15.02 -0.57 5.76
N CYS A 201 15.25 -1.08 6.98
CA CYS A 201 16.34 -2.03 7.28
C CYS A 201 16.15 -3.40 6.61
N ALA A 202 15.09 -3.61 5.82
CA ALA A 202 14.80 -4.81 5.05
C ALA A 202 16.01 -5.51 4.40
N LYS A 203 16.97 -4.75 3.86
CA LYS A 203 18.21 -5.31 3.27
C LYS A 203 19.11 -5.97 4.30
N LYS A 204 19.25 -5.36 5.49
CA LYS A 204 19.99 -5.93 6.62
C LYS A 204 19.24 -7.15 7.19
N ILE A 205 17.91 -7.09 7.23
CA ILE A 205 17.07 -8.20 7.66
C ILE A 205 17.20 -9.39 6.70
N GLY A 206 17.22 -9.17 5.38
CA GLY A 206 17.40 -10.21 4.34
C GLY A 206 16.20 -11.17 4.14
N PRO A 207 16.24 -12.10 3.18
CA PRO A 207 15.07 -12.91 2.79
C PRO A 207 14.55 -13.87 3.88
N GLY A 208 13.22 -14.00 4.00
CA GLY A 208 12.51 -14.91 4.91
C GLY A 208 11.28 -14.26 5.54
N VAL A 209 10.72 -14.87 6.59
CA VAL A 209 9.60 -14.31 7.38
C VAL A 209 10.16 -13.76 8.69
N PRO A 210 10.22 -12.42 8.86
CA PRO A 210 10.81 -11.80 10.02
C PRO A 210 9.86 -11.82 11.23
N VAL A 211 10.42 -12.14 12.39
CA VAL A 211 9.78 -12.09 13.71
C VAL A 211 10.48 -11.04 14.54
N PHE A 212 9.81 -9.92 14.77
CA PHE A 212 10.33 -8.79 15.52
C PHE A 212 10.08 -8.97 17.02
N VAL A 213 11.11 -8.67 17.80
CA VAL A 213 11.06 -8.51 19.27
C VAL A 213 11.75 -7.22 19.69
N GLY A 214 11.53 -6.81 20.93
CA GLY A 214 12.07 -5.54 21.46
C GLY A 214 11.27 -4.30 21.06
N LEU A 215 10.12 -4.49 20.39
CA LEU A 215 9.21 -3.40 20.04
C LEU A 215 8.21 -3.08 21.17
N PRO A 216 7.68 -1.84 21.23
CA PRO A 216 6.56 -1.49 22.08
C PRO A 216 5.37 -2.46 21.93
N SER A 217 4.69 -2.75 23.04
CA SER A 217 3.60 -3.74 23.08
C SER A 217 2.28 -3.25 22.47
N ASN A 218 2.15 -1.95 22.18
CA ASN A 218 0.94 -1.36 21.61
C ASN A 218 1.31 -0.32 20.54
N PRO A 219 1.88 -0.75 19.39
CA PRO A 219 2.13 0.15 18.28
C PRO A 219 0.84 0.76 17.76
N SER A 220 0.91 1.98 17.24
CA SER A 220 -0.22 2.60 16.54
C SER A 220 -0.56 1.84 15.26
N GLN A 221 -1.74 2.10 14.71
CA GLN A 221 -2.11 1.58 13.39
C GLN A 221 -1.15 2.08 12.30
N GLU A 222 -0.78 3.35 12.36
CA GLU A 222 0.14 4.01 11.45
C GLU A 222 1.55 3.40 11.49
N ALA A 223 2.07 3.07 12.68
CA ALA A 223 3.33 2.36 12.86
C ALA A 223 3.35 1.01 12.14
N LEU A 224 2.26 0.24 12.25
CA LEU A 224 2.14 -1.07 11.59
C LEU A 224 2.00 -0.96 10.07
N ILE A 225 1.29 0.07 9.59
CA ILE A 225 1.23 0.42 8.16
C ILE A 225 2.62 0.78 7.65
N ASN A 226 3.35 1.63 8.37
CA ASN A 226 4.68 2.12 8.02
C ASN A 226 5.70 0.98 7.92
N LEU A 227 5.75 0.11 8.96
CA LEU A 227 6.65 -1.04 8.97
C LEU A 227 6.40 -1.95 7.76
N GLY A 228 5.14 -2.35 7.54
CA GLY A 228 4.77 -3.23 6.43
C GLY A 228 5.05 -2.61 5.06
N ALA A 229 4.80 -1.30 4.91
CA ALA A 229 5.07 -0.58 3.68
C ALA A 229 6.56 -0.58 3.33
N GLN A 230 7.44 -0.23 4.28
CA GLN A 230 8.89 -0.15 4.00
C GLN A 230 9.53 -1.53 3.83
N LEU A 231 9.11 -2.52 4.62
CA LEU A 231 9.54 -3.90 4.45
C LEU A 231 9.24 -4.37 3.03
N ASN A 232 8.01 -4.18 2.54
CA ASN A 232 7.69 -4.63 1.19
C ASN A 232 8.41 -3.80 0.12
N THR A 233 8.43 -2.47 0.22
CA THR A 233 9.08 -1.60 -0.77
C THR A 233 10.55 -1.95 -1.02
N ILE A 234 11.29 -2.34 0.03
CA ILE A 234 12.74 -2.58 -0.08
C ILE A 234 13.10 -4.08 -0.07
N GLY A 235 12.32 -4.92 0.61
CA GLY A 235 12.62 -6.34 0.81
C GLY A 235 11.58 -7.31 0.28
N ALA A 236 10.51 -6.83 -0.37
CA ALA A 236 9.46 -7.67 -0.94
C ALA A 236 8.71 -8.58 0.05
N TYR A 237 8.75 -8.28 1.36
CA TYR A 237 8.04 -9.06 2.37
C TYR A 237 6.53 -8.92 2.21
N ALA A 238 5.84 -10.06 2.16
CA ALA A 238 4.38 -10.11 2.15
C ALA A 238 3.78 -10.36 3.55
N ILE A 239 4.62 -10.72 4.53
CA ILE A 239 4.24 -11.01 5.91
C ILE A 239 5.42 -10.71 6.84
N TYR A 240 5.11 -10.29 8.06
CA TYR A 240 6.01 -10.18 9.19
C TYR A 240 5.25 -10.51 10.48
N HIS A 241 5.97 -10.75 11.56
CA HIS A 241 5.38 -10.98 12.88
C HIS A 241 5.98 -10.04 13.92
N ILE A 242 5.18 -9.55 14.85
CA ILE A 242 5.65 -8.85 16.05
C ILE A 242 5.14 -9.62 17.24
N VAL A 243 6.05 -10.16 18.05
CA VAL A 243 5.68 -11.00 19.19
C VAL A 243 4.81 -10.22 20.17
N GLY A 244 3.65 -10.80 20.51
CA GLY A 244 2.66 -10.20 21.41
C GLY A 244 1.74 -9.16 20.76
N VAL A 245 1.94 -8.83 19.49
CA VAL A 245 1.14 -7.82 18.76
C VAL A 245 0.40 -8.44 17.58
N THR A 246 1.09 -9.15 16.68
CA THR A 246 0.43 -9.76 15.52
C THR A 246 -0.33 -11.03 15.92
N PRO A 247 -1.54 -11.28 15.37
CA PRO A 247 -2.43 -12.32 15.86
C PRO A 247 -1.87 -13.76 15.68
N GLU A 248 -0.96 -13.98 14.72
CA GLU A 248 -0.28 -15.27 14.54
C GLU A 248 1.00 -15.41 15.37
N ALA A 249 1.40 -14.38 16.14
CA ALA A 249 2.60 -14.38 16.97
C ALA A 249 2.31 -13.94 18.43
N PRO A 250 1.35 -14.56 19.14
CA PRO A 250 1.11 -14.24 20.55
C PRO A 250 2.35 -14.52 21.42
N THR A 251 3.17 -15.48 21.01
CA THR A 251 4.48 -15.76 21.61
C THR A 251 5.53 -16.01 20.53
N MET A 252 6.80 -16.01 20.92
CA MET A 252 7.91 -16.35 20.04
C MET A 252 7.76 -17.77 19.47
N GLU A 253 7.36 -18.72 20.32
CA GLU A 253 7.20 -20.13 19.96
C GLU A 253 6.09 -20.30 18.91
N ALA A 254 4.99 -19.56 19.06
CA ALA A 254 3.92 -19.54 18.06
C ALA A 254 4.41 -18.96 16.72
N ALA A 255 5.13 -17.84 16.76
CA ALA A 255 5.66 -17.18 15.57
C ALA A 255 6.64 -18.06 14.78
N LEU A 256 7.52 -18.78 15.48
CA LEU A 256 8.54 -19.65 14.89
C LEU A 256 8.07 -21.10 14.66
N GLY A 257 6.85 -21.44 15.08
CA GLY A 257 6.32 -22.80 15.02
C GLY A 257 7.13 -23.81 15.83
N ASN A 258 7.57 -23.43 17.03
CA ASN A 258 8.43 -24.22 17.93
C ASN A 258 9.82 -24.58 17.35
N LYS A 259 10.28 -23.86 16.33
CA LYS A 259 11.62 -24.01 15.76
C LYS A 259 12.55 -22.90 16.24
N LYS A 260 13.86 -23.11 16.13
CA LYS A 260 14.84 -22.04 16.26
C LYS A 260 14.84 -21.19 14.98
N PRO A 261 15.08 -19.87 15.06
CA PRO A 261 15.23 -19.07 13.86
C PRO A 261 16.48 -19.50 13.09
N ASP A 262 16.43 -19.45 11.76
CA ASP A 262 17.57 -19.76 10.89
C ASP A 262 18.69 -18.73 11.11
N ARG A 263 18.33 -17.50 11.45
CA ARG A 263 19.26 -16.40 11.75
C ARG A 263 18.63 -15.35 12.65
N THR A 264 19.50 -14.62 13.35
CA THR A 264 19.13 -13.48 14.18
C THR A 264 19.79 -12.22 13.63
N VAL A 265 19.03 -11.13 13.51
CA VAL A 265 19.50 -9.83 13.05
C VAL A 265 19.22 -8.80 14.13
N VAL A 266 20.26 -8.12 14.60
CA VAL A 266 20.12 -7.03 15.58
C VAL A 266 19.97 -5.70 14.85
N ILE A 267 18.95 -4.93 15.22
CA ILE A 267 18.73 -3.56 14.74
C ILE A 267 18.98 -2.58 15.88
N THR A 268 19.87 -1.62 15.65
CA THR A 268 20.34 -0.64 16.64
C THR A 268 19.94 0.79 16.23
N ASN A 269 20.10 1.76 17.14
CA ASN A 269 19.93 3.18 16.83
C ASN A 269 20.82 3.65 15.67
N GLN A 270 22.04 3.10 15.56
CA GLN A 270 22.95 3.43 14.48
C GLN A 270 22.40 2.96 13.13
N ASP A 271 21.74 1.80 13.08
CA ASP A 271 21.12 1.31 11.85
C ASP A 271 20.01 2.24 11.36
N LEU A 272 19.15 2.70 12.26
CA LEU A 272 18.09 3.66 11.89
C LEU A 272 18.67 4.98 11.39
N ALA A 273 19.70 5.50 12.07
CA ALA A 273 20.40 6.72 11.68
C ALA A 273 21.10 6.58 10.31
N ASP A 274 21.75 5.45 10.06
CA ASP A 274 22.44 5.17 8.79
C ASP A 274 21.43 5.04 7.64
N ILE A 275 20.29 4.38 7.88
CA ILE A 275 19.18 4.34 6.92
C ILE A 275 18.72 5.76 6.61
N GLN A 276 18.34 6.55 7.62
CA GLN A 276 17.84 7.91 7.41
C GLN A 276 18.83 8.78 6.63
N LYS A 277 20.13 8.69 6.98
CA LYS A 277 21.21 9.40 6.28
C LYS A 277 21.34 8.96 4.82
N SER A 278 21.15 7.67 4.52
CA SER A 278 21.29 7.13 3.16
C SER A 278 20.13 7.50 2.22
N ILE A 279 18.93 7.70 2.76
CA ILE A 279 17.72 7.93 1.96
C ILE A 279 17.31 9.41 1.88
N SER A 280 17.72 10.22 2.86
CA SER A 280 17.31 11.62 2.94
C SER A 280 18.29 12.54 2.25
N ARG A 281 17.77 13.54 1.54
CA ARG A 281 18.55 14.72 1.15
C ARG A 281 19.08 15.47 2.39
N PRO A 282 20.20 16.22 2.25
CA PRO A 282 20.63 17.18 3.25
C PRO A 282 19.56 18.24 3.53
N LYS A 283 19.64 18.84 4.71
CA LYS A 283 18.73 19.91 5.12
C LYS A 283 18.90 21.16 4.24
N GLY A 284 17.86 21.99 4.14
CA GLY A 284 17.87 23.20 3.32
C GLY A 284 16.47 23.72 2.97
N LYS A 285 16.40 24.57 1.95
CA LYS A 285 15.13 25.10 1.42
C LYS A 285 14.31 24.00 0.78
N ILE A 286 12.99 24.09 0.96
CA ILE A 286 12.03 23.13 0.41
C ILE A 286 10.90 23.90 -0.29
N SER A 287 10.41 23.35 -1.39
CA SER A 287 9.34 23.97 -2.19
C SER A 287 7.98 23.36 -1.93
N PHE A 288 7.93 22.12 -1.42
CA PHE A 288 6.68 21.42 -1.15
C PHE A 288 6.82 20.39 -0.02
N ALA A 289 5.69 19.97 0.53
CA ALA A 289 5.55 18.86 1.47
C ALA A 289 4.49 17.90 0.92
N MET A 290 4.79 16.60 0.92
CA MET A 290 3.89 15.61 0.36
C MET A 290 3.76 14.39 1.27
N PHE A 291 2.53 14.07 1.59
CA PHE A 291 2.14 13.09 2.61
C PHE A 291 1.10 12.14 2.06
N GLY A 292 0.99 10.93 2.61
CA GLY A 292 -0.01 9.95 2.17
C GLY A 292 0.53 8.85 1.24
N CYS A 293 1.72 8.32 1.53
CA CYS A 293 2.20 7.08 0.92
C CYS A 293 2.70 6.08 1.98
N PRO A 294 1.84 5.19 2.53
CA PRO A 294 0.43 4.95 2.17
C PRO A 294 -0.53 6.10 2.54
N HIS A 295 -1.74 6.09 1.97
CA HIS A 295 -2.77 7.11 2.20
C HIS A 295 -3.00 7.34 3.69
N PHE A 296 -3.00 8.62 4.08
CA PHE A 296 -3.07 9.01 5.48
C PHE A 296 -4.43 8.71 6.11
N THR A 297 -4.38 8.35 7.39
CA THR A 297 -5.58 8.17 8.23
C THR A 297 -6.13 9.52 8.68
N ILE A 298 -7.35 9.50 9.23
CA ILE A 298 -7.95 10.70 9.84
C ILE A 298 -7.13 11.25 11.01
N ASN A 299 -6.39 10.39 11.73
CA ASN A 299 -5.56 10.83 12.86
C ASN A 299 -4.38 11.68 12.39
N GLN A 300 -3.70 11.24 11.33
CA GLN A 300 -2.60 12.01 10.72
C GLN A 300 -3.12 13.33 10.13
N VAL A 301 -4.29 13.33 9.48
CA VAL A 301 -4.94 14.56 8.99
C VAL A 301 -5.25 15.53 10.15
N LYS A 302 -5.78 15.01 11.27
CA LYS A 302 -6.08 15.80 12.46
C LYS A 302 -4.83 16.41 13.07
N GLU A 303 -3.73 15.66 13.14
CA GLU A 303 -2.44 16.16 13.65
C GLU A 303 -1.93 17.33 12.79
N ILE A 304 -1.92 17.17 11.46
CA ILE A 304 -1.51 18.27 10.56
C ILE A 304 -2.42 19.49 10.75
N ALA A 305 -3.74 19.29 10.78
CA ALA A 305 -4.70 20.38 10.97
C ALA A 305 -4.44 21.15 12.29
N GLN A 306 -4.10 20.46 13.38
CA GLN A 306 -3.74 21.09 14.65
C GLN A 306 -2.46 21.93 14.53
N MET A 307 -1.45 21.42 13.83
CA MET A 307 -0.17 22.10 13.67
C MET A 307 -0.26 23.36 12.82
N VAL A 308 -1.09 23.37 11.78
CA VAL A 308 -1.22 24.48 10.82
C VAL A 308 -2.29 25.50 11.20
N LYS A 309 -3.18 25.18 12.15
CA LYS A 309 -4.31 26.05 12.54
C LYS A 309 -3.88 27.50 12.81
N GLY A 310 -4.48 28.43 12.05
CA GLY A 310 -4.23 29.87 12.19
C GLY A 310 -2.88 30.34 11.63
N LYS A 311 -2.13 29.46 10.95
CA LYS A 311 -0.85 29.76 10.30
C LYS A 311 -0.99 29.73 8.78
N LYS A 312 0.04 30.22 8.09
CA LYS A 312 0.19 30.13 6.63
C LYS A 312 1.41 29.29 6.30
N LEU A 313 1.27 28.43 5.30
CA LEU A 313 2.38 27.62 4.80
C LEU A 313 3.27 28.47 3.88
N ALA A 314 4.57 28.24 3.97
CA ALA A 314 5.57 28.86 3.11
C ALA A 314 5.93 27.98 1.90
N ALA A 315 5.59 26.68 1.95
CA ALA A 315 5.73 25.71 0.87
C ALA A 315 4.37 25.08 0.55
N GLU A 316 4.20 24.58 -0.68
CA GLU A 316 3.00 23.82 -1.07
C GLU A 316 2.86 22.59 -0.17
N MET A 317 1.65 22.23 0.28
CA MET A 317 1.45 21.03 1.09
C MET A 317 0.33 20.17 0.54
N TRP A 318 0.64 18.91 0.24
CA TRP A 318 -0.25 17.94 -0.37
C TRP A 318 -0.44 16.74 0.56
N ILE A 319 -1.68 16.55 1.04
CA ILE A 319 -2.07 15.44 1.92
C ILE A 319 -2.94 14.47 1.13
N LEU A 320 -2.41 13.29 0.84
CA LEU A 320 -3.12 12.26 0.08
C LEU A 320 -3.81 11.26 1.04
N THR A 321 -5.10 11.02 0.82
CA THR A 321 -5.92 10.16 1.70
C THR A 321 -7.02 9.41 0.91
N SER A 322 -7.83 8.58 1.57
CA SER A 322 -9.02 7.96 0.97
C SER A 322 -10.15 8.99 0.81
N SER A 323 -11.09 8.72 -0.10
CA SER A 323 -12.29 9.57 -0.24
C SER A 323 -13.13 9.62 1.03
N LEU A 324 -13.21 8.51 1.77
CA LEU A 324 -13.93 8.43 3.05
C LEU A 324 -13.25 9.25 4.15
N THR A 325 -11.91 9.20 4.25
CA THR A 325 -11.17 10.03 5.21
C THR A 325 -11.23 11.51 4.83
N LYS A 326 -11.18 11.86 3.53
CA LYS A 326 -11.38 13.26 3.07
C LYS A 326 -12.77 13.79 3.42
N GLU A 327 -13.82 12.99 3.19
CA GLU A 327 -15.20 13.33 3.58
C GLU A 327 -15.32 13.53 5.09
N LEU A 328 -14.74 12.63 5.90
CA LEU A 328 -14.72 12.76 7.35
C LEU A 328 -13.96 14.01 7.81
N ALA A 329 -12.82 14.31 7.19
CA ALA A 329 -12.03 15.51 7.47
C ALA A 329 -12.79 16.80 7.17
N ASP A 330 -13.63 16.82 6.12
CA ASP A 330 -14.50 17.95 5.81
C ASP A 330 -15.60 18.13 6.85
N ARG A 331 -16.31 17.05 7.20
CA ARG A 331 -17.35 17.04 8.24
C ARG A 331 -16.83 17.50 9.61
N MET A 332 -15.57 17.20 9.93
CA MET A 332 -14.90 17.62 11.16
C MET A 332 -14.33 19.05 11.09
N GLY A 333 -14.39 19.71 9.93
CA GLY A 333 -13.80 21.03 9.69
C GLY A 333 -12.27 21.03 9.58
N LEU A 334 -11.62 19.87 9.57
CA LEU A 334 -10.17 19.72 9.46
C LEU A 334 -9.68 20.14 8.07
N LYS A 335 -10.43 19.75 7.02
CA LYS A 335 -10.14 20.16 5.64
C LYS A 335 -10.06 21.67 5.51
N LYS A 336 -11.09 22.38 6.01
CA LYS A 336 -11.13 23.84 6.01
C LYS A 336 -9.94 24.47 6.75
N VAL A 337 -9.52 23.88 7.88
CA VAL A 337 -8.34 24.37 8.63
C VAL A 337 -7.07 24.27 7.77
N ILE A 338 -6.84 23.12 7.13
CA ILE A 338 -5.68 22.88 6.28
C ILE A 338 -5.69 23.79 5.04
N GLU A 339 -6.83 23.91 4.36
CA GLU A 339 -6.99 24.78 3.18
C GLU A 339 -6.82 26.26 3.53
N SER A 340 -7.30 26.69 4.69
CA SER A 340 -7.09 28.07 5.17
C SER A 340 -5.61 28.40 5.40
N SER A 341 -4.78 27.39 5.64
CA SER A 341 -3.32 27.53 5.75
C SER A 341 -2.59 27.48 4.41
N GLY A 342 -3.29 27.15 3.31
CA GLY A 342 -2.73 26.99 1.97
C GLY A 342 -2.35 25.55 1.61
N GLY A 343 -2.77 24.55 2.39
CA GLY A 343 -2.54 23.14 2.09
C GLY A 343 -3.73 22.51 1.37
N HIS A 344 -3.54 21.32 0.79
CA HIS A 344 -4.56 20.61 0.04
C HIS A 344 -4.74 19.18 0.57
N ILE A 345 -6.00 18.75 0.73
CA ILE A 345 -6.35 17.36 0.99
C ILE A 345 -6.92 16.74 -0.29
N LEU A 346 -6.28 15.68 -0.77
CA LEU A 346 -6.63 15.02 -2.01
C LEU A 346 -6.95 13.55 -1.77
N ASP A 347 -8.10 13.14 -2.28
CA ASP A 347 -8.49 11.75 -2.42
C ASP A 347 -8.10 11.23 -3.80
N ASN A 348 -8.29 9.92 -4.02
CA ASN A 348 -8.16 9.25 -5.31
C ASN A 348 -6.82 9.43 -6.02
N THR A 349 -5.80 9.92 -5.31
CA THR A 349 -4.53 10.35 -5.88
C THR A 349 -3.36 9.65 -5.23
N CYS A 350 -2.54 9.01 -6.06
CA CYS A 350 -1.27 8.42 -5.67
C CYS A 350 -0.14 9.45 -5.80
N ILE A 351 0.85 9.33 -4.93
CA ILE A 351 2.07 10.14 -4.96
C ILE A 351 2.88 9.98 -6.26
N ASP A 352 2.71 8.85 -6.93
CA ASP A 352 3.50 8.45 -8.09
C ASP A 352 2.71 8.61 -9.40
N GLN A 353 2.11 9.79 -9.62
CA GLN A 353 1.22 10.12 -10.75
C GLN A 353 1.65 11.36 -11.55
N PRO A 354 1.40 11.41 -12.87
CA PRO A 354 1.97 12.44 -13.75
C PRO A 354 1.46 13.85 -13.44
N CYS A 355 0.36 13.99 -12.70
CA CYS A 355 -0.15 15.27 -12.21
C CYS A 355 0.87 16.06 -11.36
N TRP A 356 1.91 15.41 -10.83
CA TRP A 356 2.97 16.05 -10.03
C TRP A 356 4.12 16.66 -10.83
N HIS A 357 4.07 16.70 -12.18
CA HIS A 357 5.15 17.22 -13.03
C HIS A 357 5.59 18.66 -12.68
N HIS A 358 4.70 19.51 -12.17
CA HIS A 358 5.02 20.87 -11.71
C HIS A 358 5.97 20.91 -10.50
N LEU A 359 6.24 19.76 -9.88
CA LEU A 359 7.20 19.57 -8.78
C LEU A 359 8.52 18.96 -9.24
N GLU A 360 8.65 18.59 -10.52
CA GLU A 360 9.88 18.00 -11.06
C GLU A 360 11.08 18.95 -10.87
N GLY A 361 12.20 18.40 -10.39
CA GLY A 361 13.41 19.16 -10.09
C GLY A 361 13.35 20.01 -8.81
N LYS A 362 12.22 20.02 -8.09
CA LYS A 362 12.10 20.66 -6.78
C LYS A 362 12.46 19.69 -5.65
N VAL A 363 12.88 20.26 -4.51
CA VAL A 363 13.11 19.51 -3.27
C VAL A 363 11.93 19.71 -2.34
N GLY A 364 11.36 18.61 -1.84
CA GLY A 364 10.28 18.63 -0.87
C GLY A 364 10.62 17.93 0.44
N VAL A 365 9.62 17.80 1.30
CA VAL A 365 9.67 16.99 2.53
C VAL A 365 8.58 15.92 2.54
N THR A 366 8.88 14.77 3.13
CA THR A 366 7.92 13.69 3.34
C THR A 366 8.32 12.86 4.56
N ASP A 367 7.33 12.25 5.21
CA ASP A 367 7.54 11.26 6.28
C ASP A 367 7.71 9.83 5.77
N SER A 368 7.51 9.62 4.47
CA SER A 368 7.51 8.30 3.87
C SER A 368 8.75 8.06 3.00
N PRO A 369 9.63 7.12 3.38
CA PRO A 369 10.67 6.62 2.48
C PRO A 369 10.10 5.98 1.20
N LYS A 370 8.91 5.35 1.26
CA LYS A 370 8.21 4.77 0.10
C LYS A 370 7.82 5.86 -0.91
N CYS A 371 7.35 7.02 -0.43
CA CYS A 371 7.12 8.20 -1.27
C CYS A 371 8.39 8.54 -2.03
N ALA A 372 9.47 8.86 -1.31
CA ALA A 372 10.73 9.30 -1.91
C ALA A 372 11.31 8.27 -2.89
N TYR A 373 11.16 6.97 -2.59
CA TYR A 373 11.61 5.89 -3.45
C TYR A 373 10.86 5.86 -4.79
N TYR A 374 9.53 5.91 -4.80
CA TYR A 374 8.74 5.83 -6.03
C TYR A 374 8.85 7.10 -6.88
N THR A 375 8.76 8.27 -6.25
CA THR A 375 8.75 9.54 -6.97
C THR A 375 10.12 9.93 -7.53
N LYS A 376 11.20 9.22 -7.16
CA LYS A 376 12.52 9.40 -7.79
C LYS A 376 12.48 9.26 -9.30
N ARG A 377 11.64 8.35 -9.83
CA ARG A 377 11.45 8.17 -11.28
C ARG A 377 10.77 9.35 -11.96
N ARG A 378 10.22 10.28 -11.18
CA ARG A 378 9.54 11.51 -11.61
C ARG A 378 10.36 12.76 -11.33
N GLY A 379 11.62 12.61 -10.92
CA GLY A 379 12.51 13.73 -10.64
C GLY A 379 12.16 14.54 -9.39
N LEU A 380 11.36 13.99 -8.47
CA LEU A 380 11.09 14.61 -7.17
C LEU A 380 12.12 14.12 -6.14
N GLU A 381 12.74 15.05 -5.42
CA GLU A 381 13.69 14.76 -4.35
C GLU A 381 13.13 15.17 -2.99
N PHE A 382 13.50 14.44 -1.92
CA PHE A 382 12.92 14.64 -0.60
C PHE A 382 13.96 14.69 0.53
N VAL A 383 13.72 15.58 1.49
CA VAL A 383 14.25 15.45 2.85
C VAL A 383 13.24 14.65 3.68
N ILE A 384 13.70 13.54 4.27
CA ILE A 384 12.81 12.55 4.92
C ILE A 384 12.92 12.65 6.44
N ARG A 385 11.84 13.04 7.12
CA ARG A 385 11.78 13.22 8.60
C ARG A 385 10.43 12.78 9.15
N ASP A 386 10.28 12.78 10.47
CA ASP A 386 8.97 12.58 11.09
C ASP A 386 7.95 13.64 10.61
N LEU A 387 6.66 13.28 10.69
CA LEU A 387 5.55 14.09 10.21
C LEU A 387 5.58 15.52 10.78
N ARG A 388 5.87 15.68 12.07
CA ARG A 388 5.87 16.99 12.71
C ARG A 388 6.96 17.88 12.15
N THR A 389 8.18 17.36 12.07
CA THR A 389 9.31 18.07 11.46
C THR A 389 9.01 18.46 10.01
N CYS A 390 8.38 17.59 9.22
CA CYS A 390 7.98 17.91 7.86
C CYS A 390 6.91 19.01 7.78
N VAL A 391 5.89 18.99 8.64
CA VAL A 391 4.86 20.04 8.68
C VAL A 391 5.45 21.38 9.14
N GLU A 392 6.35 21.36 10.12
CA GLU A 392 7.09 22.57 10.52
C GLU A 392 7.95 23.12 9.40
N ALA A 393 8.61 22.25 8.63
CA ALA A 393 9.38 22.67 7.47
C ALA A 393 8.49 23.31 6.40
N ALA A 394 7.28 22.77 6.17
CA ALA A 394 6.30 23.36 5.26
C ALA A 394 5.82 24.76 5.70
N LEU A 395 5.69 24.98 7.01
CA LEU A 395 5.36 26.29 7.59
C LEU A 395 6.50 27.31 7.42
N LYS A 396 7.75 26.86 7.41
CA LYS A 396 8.95 27.71 7.33
C LYS A 396 9.50 27.89 5.91
N GLY A 397 9.22 26.94 5.00
CA GLY A 397 9.81 26.88 3.66
C GLY A 397 11.23 26.31 3.64
N GLU A 398 11.68 25.75 4.76
CA GLU A 398 13.00 25.14 4.91
C GLU A 398 13.01 24.16 6.08
N ILE A 399 13.97 23.24 6.04
CA ILE A 399 14.33 22.38 7.16
C ILE A 399 15.72 22.77 7.67
N SER A 400 15.81 23.02 8.97
CA SER A 400 17.03 23.41 9.71
C SER A 400 17.57 22.27 10.57
#